data_AF-A0A395RWB3-F1
#
_entry.id   AF-A0A395RWB3-F1
#
_cell.length_a   1.000
_cell.length_b   1.000
_cell.length_c   1.000
_cell.angle_alpha   90.00
_cell.angle_beta   90.00
_cell.angle_gamma   90.00
#
_symmetry.space_group_name_H-M   'P 1'
#
loop_
_entity.id
_entity.type
_entity.pdbx_description
1 polymer ?
#
loop_
_entity_poly.entity_id
_entity_poly.type
_entity_poly.pdbx_seq_one_letter_code
_entity_poly.pdbx_strand_id
1 'polypeptide(L)'
;MATDSIELSVPLPRSLDTRIYLRLSTKAKSIVLFLTTATQDELSTPVPLGSFVYALPNLPVYVTNSMSFANAGMGGTVEEEMEAFKSIVQVVSEKLQLSGAKPATV
;
A
#
# COMPACT_ATOMS: atom_id res chain seq x y z
N MET A 1 14.77 -5.46 -20.52
CA MET A 1 13.76 -4.51 -20.01
C MET A 1 13.73 -4.66 -18.49
N ALA A 2 14.60 -3.95 -17.78
CA ALA A 2 14.67 -4.06 -16.32
C ALA A 2 13.38 -3.47 -15.74
N THR A 3 12.64 -4.29 -15.00
CA THR A 3 11.53 -3.83 -14.18
C THR A 3 12.14 -3.34 -12.89
N ASP A 4 12.13 -2.04 -12.65
CA ASP A 4 12.52 -1.52 -11.35
C ASP A 4 11.37 -1.80 -10.38
N SER A 5 11.66 -2.57 -9.32
CA SER A 5 10.66 -2.94 -8.32
C SER A 5 11.19 -2.63 -6.94
N ILE A 6 10.38 -1.90 -6.18
CA ILE A 6 10.65 -1.48 -4.81
C ILE A 6 9.76 -2.30 -3.89
N GLU A 7 10.38 -2.98 -2.94
CA GLU A 7 9.70 -3.73 -1.89
C GLU A 7 9.87 -3.03 -0.54
N LEU A 8 8.80 -2.98 0.23
CA LEU A 8 8.66 -2.15 1.42
C LEU A 8 7.76 -2.86 2.41
N SER A 9 8.03 -2.65 3.70
CA SER A 9 7.06 -2.96 4.74
C SER A 9 6.88 -1.78 5.69
N VAL A 10 5.64 -1.57 6.14
CA VAL A 10 5.29 -0.59 7.17
C VAL A 10 4.42 -1.26 8.22
N PRO A 11 4.48 -0.83 9.50
CA PRO A 11 3.57 -1.36 10.51
C PRO A 11 2.12 -0.99 10.17
N LEU A 12 1.20 -1.92 10.42
CA LEU A 12 -0.24 -1.61 10.39
C LEU A 12 -0.54 -0.68 11.58
N PRO A 13 -1.29 0.43 11.38
CA PRO A 13 -1.65 1.31 12.47
C PRO A 13 -2.34 0.55 13.61
N ARG A 14 -2.05 0.97 14.85
CA ARG A 14 -2.62 0.40 16.07
C ARG A 14 -2.45 -1.12 16.22
N SER A 15 -1.46 -1.71 15.53
CA SER A 15 -1.13 -3.13 15.59
C SER A 15 0.33 -3.30 15.97
N LEU A 16 0.63 -4.27 16.84
CA LEU A 16 2.00 -4.53 17.30
C LEU A 16 2.74 -5.52 16.37
N ASP A 17 2.01 -6.52 15.85
CA ASP A 17 2.62 -7.66 15.13
C ASP A 17 2.12 -7.82 13.68
N THR A 18 1.46 -6.79 13.15
CA THR A 18 0.95 -6.78 11.77
C THR A 18 1.75 -5.81 10.92
N ARG A 19 2.24 -6.30 9.78
CA ARG A 19 2.93 -5.47 8.77
C ARG A 19 2.17 -5.45 7.46
N ILE A 20 2.12 -4.28 6.86
CA ILE A 20 1.71 -4.07 5.48
C ILE A 20 2.95 -4.20 4.61
N TYR A 21 2.91 -5.14 3.66
CA TYR A 21 3.91 -5.32 2.63
C TYR A 21 3.42 -4.68 1.33
N LEU A 22 4.30 -3.90 0.72
CA LEU A 22 4.05 -3.18 -0.51
C LEU A 22 5.11 -3.58 -1.53
N ARG A 23 4.66 -3.94 -2.74
CA ARG A 23 5.53 -4.08 -3.91
C ARG A 23 5.09 -3.11 -4.99
N LEU A 24 5.95 -2.13 -5.25
CA LEU A 24 5.76 -1.12 -6.29
C LEU A 24 6.62 -1.50 -7.49
N SER A 25 6.01 -1.72 -8.65
CA SER A 25 6.71 -2.01 -9.90
C SER A 25 6.43 -0.92 -10.92
N THR A 26 7.48 -0.24 -11.37
CA THR A 26 7.38 0.77 -12.43
C THR A 26 7.55 0.09 -13.78
N LYS A 27 6.56 0.29 -14.66
CA LYS A 27 6.59 -0.14 -16.06
C LYS A 27 6.63 1.10 -16.96
N ALA A 28 6.95 0.89 -18.24
CA ALA A 28 7.13 1.99 -19.18
C ALA A 28 5.91 2.94 -19.31
N LYS A 29 4.69 2.46 -19.05
CA LYS A 29 3.44 3.25 -19.18
C LYS A 29 2.47 3.09 -18.00
N SER A 30 2.87 2.38 -16.94
CA SER A 30 2.00 2.12 -15.81
C SER A 30 2.80 1.80 -14.56
N ILE A 31 2.15 1.95 -13.42
CA ILE A 31 2.67 1.55 -12.12
C ILE A 31 1.78 0.42 -11.62
N VAL A 32 2.40 -0.63 -11.09
CA VAL A 32 1.67 -1.74 -10.45
C VAL A 32 2.02 -1.73 -8.97
N LEU A 33 0.99 -1.65 -8.12
CA LEU A 33 1.10 -1.65 -6.67
C LEU A 33 0.41 -2.89 -6.11
N PHE A 34 1.18 -3.74 -5.43
CA PHE A 34 0.65 -4.87 -4.67
C PHE A 34 0.68 -4.54 -3.18
N LEU A 35 -0.41 -4.81 -2.49
CA LEU A 35 -0.58 -4.57 -1.06
C LEU A 35 -1.07 -5.85 -0.40
N THR A 36 -0.37 -6.30 0.64
CA THR A 36 -0.76 -7.45 1.44
C THR A 36 -0.35 -7.24 2.89
N THR A 37 -1.03 -7.87 3.83
CA THR A 37 -0.67 -7.86 5.25
C THR A 37 -0.23 -9.25 5.66
N ALA A 38 0.79 -9.35 6.50
CA ALA A 38 1.12 -10.61 7.17
C ALA A 38 1.20 -10.40 8.68
N THR A 39 0.68 -11.39 9.41
CA THR A 39 0.61 -11.46 10.87
C THR A 39 1.09 -12.82 11.32
N GLN A 40 1.66 -12.89 12.52
CA GLN A 40 2.11 -14.16 13.08
C GLN A 40 0.94 -15.03 13.57
N ASP A 41 -0.21 -14.42 13.88
CA ASP A 41 -1.45 -15.10 14.26
C ASP A 41 -2.48 -15.06 13.12
N GLU A 42 -2.95 -16.25 12.71
CA GLU A 42 -4.03 -16.47 11.72
C GLU A 42 -5.41 -16.65 12.39
N LEU A 43 -5.54 -16.50 13.71
CA LEU A 43 -6.77 -16.85 14.43
C LEU A 43 -7.96 -15.91 14.17
N SER A 44 -7.76 -14.77 13.51
CA SER A 44 -8.76 -13.73 13.35
C SER A 44 -9.48 -13.82 12.00
N THR A 45 -10.80 -13.64 12.00
CA THR A 45 -11.60 -13.52 10.77
C THR A 45 -11.09 -12.37 9.91
N PRO A 46 -10.78 -12.58 8.62
CA PRO A 46 -10.22 -11.54 7.77
C PRO A 46 -11.19 -10.35 7.68
N VAL A 47 -10.73 -9.16 8.08
CA VAL A 47 -11.41 -7.88 7.83
C VAL A 47 -10.73 -7.26 6.60
N PRO A 48 -11.27 -7.46 5.38
CA PRO A 48 -10.63 -6.97 4.17
C PRO A 48 -10.76 -5.46 4.09
N LEU A 49 -9.69 -4.79 3.65
CA LEU A 49 -9.79 -3.38 3.28
C LEU A 49 -10.63 -3.25 2.00
N GLY A 50 -11.55 -2.30 1.98
CA GLY A 50 -12.34 -1.98 0.79
C GLY A 50 -11.47 -1.59 -0.42
N SER A 51 -12.03 -1.70 -1.63
CA SER A 51 -11.37 -1.22 -2.84
C SER A 51 -11.19 0.31 -2.79
N PHE A 52 -9.98 0.79 -3.04
CA PHE A 52 -9.72 2.23 -3.18
C PHE A 52 -9.00 2.52 -4.49
N VAL A 53 -9.27 3.70 -5.02
CA VAL A 53 -8.62 4.22 -6.23
C VAL A 53 -7.60 5.24 -5.78
N TYR A 54 -6.38 5.12 -6.32
CA TYR A 54 -5.31 6.06 -6.06
C TYR A 54 -4.81 6.68 -7.35
N ALA A 55 -4.89 8.00 -7.43
CA ALA A 55 -4.36 8.77 -8.54
C ALA A 55 -2.93 9.17 -8.25
N LEU A 56 -1.97 8.51 -8.88
CA LEU A 56 -0.61 9.04 -8.96
C LEU A 56 -0.50 10.01 -10.13
N PRO A 57 0.26 11.10 -9.98
CA PRO A 57 0.51 11.99 -11.09
C PRO A 57 1.31 11.24 -12.17
N ASN A 58 0.94 11.49 -13.44
CA ASN A 58 1.64 11.10 -14.68
C ASN A 58 1.45 9.68 -15.22
N LEU A 59 1.11 8.65 -14.43
CA LEU A 59 0.92 7.28 -14.95
C LEU A 59 -0.27 6.56 -14.30
N PRO A 60 -1.00 5.72 -15.04
CA PRO A 60 -2.06 4.87 -14.47
C PRO A 60 -1.48 3.89 -13.45
N VAL A 61 -2.19 3.74 -12.33
CA VAL A 61 -1.80 2.88 -11.21
C VAL A 61 -2.77 1.72 -11.12
N TYR A 62 -2.25 0.51 -11.29
CA TYR A 62 -3.00 -0.71 -11.03
C TYR A 62 -2.76 -1.15 -9.60
N VAL A 63 -3.81 -1.12 -8.79
CA VAL A 63 -3.74 -1.54 -7.39
C VAL A 63 -4.29 -2.96 -7.27
N THR A 64 -3.48 -3.86 -6.70
CA THR A 64 -3.90 -5.19 -6.27
C THR A 64 -3.81 -5.24 -4.75
N ASN A 65 -4.93 -5.51 -4.09
CA ASN A 65 -5.04 -5.47 -2.64
C ASN A 65 -5.54 -6.82 -2.10
N SER A 66 -4.80 -7.37 -1.13
CA SER A 66 -5.21 -8.51 -0.30
C SER A 66 -4.95 -8.25 1.18
N MET A 67 -4.97 -6.99 1.59
CA MET A 67 -4.72 -6.60 2.98
C MET A 67 -5.91 -6.95 3.88
N SER A 68 -5.60 -7.29 5.12
CA SER A 68 -6.58 -7.52 6.17
C SER A 68 -6.22 -6.77 7.46
N PHE A 69 -7.26 -6.22 8.08
CA PHE A 69 -7.26 -5.51 9.36
C PHE A 69 -7.76 -6.39 10.51
N ALA A 70 -7.85 -7.71 10.29
CA ALA A 70 -8.32 -8.66 11.30
C ALA A 70 -7.57 -8.57 12.63
N ASN A 71 -6.30 -8.15 12.56
CA ASN A 71 -5.41 -8.00 13.70
C ASN A 71 -5.10 -6.53 14.01
N ALA A 72 -5.96 -5.61 13.56
CA ALA A 72 -5.93 -4.21 13.95
C ALA A 72 -6.50 -4.02 15.36
N GLY A 73 -5.90 -3.13 16.16
CA GLY A 73 -6.21 -2.98 17.59
C GLY A 73 -7.66 -2.61 17.90
N MET A 74 -8.40 -2.01 16.95
CA MET A 74 -9.81 -1.66 17.10
C MET A 74 -10.77 -2.55 16.29
N GLY A 75 -10.28 -3.64 15.69
CA GLY A 75 -11.09 -4.57 14.92
C GLY A 75 -11.33 -4.14 13.47
N GLY A 76 -10.46 -3.31 12.90
CA GLY A 76 -10.53 -2.87 11.51
C GLY A 76 -11.59 -1.80 11.29
N THR A 77 -11.64 -0.82 12.19
CA THR A 77 -12.56 0.32 12.03
C THR A 77 -12.15 1.19 10.85
N VAL A 78 -13.08 2.00 10.35
CA VAL A 78 -12.84 2.93 9.25
C VAL A 78 -11.68 3.89 9.57
N GLU A 79 -11.50 4.27 10.83
CA GLU A 79 -10.39 5.11 11.26
C GLU A 79 -9.03 4.43 11.06
N GLU A 80 -8.93 3.14 11.41
CA GLU A 80 -7.71 2.34 11.18
C GLU A 80 -7.44 2.15 9.69
N GLU A 81 -8.48 1.85 8.92
CA GLU A 81 -8.38 1.75 7.46
C GLU A 81 -7.87 3.06 6.84
N MET A 82 -8.42 4.20 7.28
CA MET A 82 -8.06 5.52 6.76
C MET A 82 -6.63 5.93 7.17
N GLU A 83 -6.16 5.53 8.35
CA GLU A 83 -4.77 5.74 8.75
C GLU A 83 -3.80 4.90 7.94
N ALA A 84 -4.12 3.62 7.71
CA ALA A 84 -3.30 2.73 6.91
C ALA A 84 -3.23 3.21 5.47
N PHE A 85 -4.37 3.62 4.91
CA PHE A 85 -4.46 4.22 3.58
C PHE A 85 -3.57 5.47 3.46
N LYS A 86 -3.65 6.40 4.42
CA LYS A 86 -2.79 7.61 4.43
C LYS A 86 -1.31 7.25 4.47
N SER A 87 -0.92 6.29 5.32
CA SER A 87 0.45 5.82 5.40
C SER A 87 0.95 5.22 4.09
N ILE A 88 0.13 4.37 3.43
CA ILE A 88 0.45 3.78 2.13
C ILE A 88 0.63 4.88 1.07
N VAL A 89 -0.29 5.84 1.00
CA VAL A 89 -0.25 6.95 0.05
C VAL A 89 1.01 7.78 0.23
N GLN A 90 1.36 8.12 1.47
CA GLN A 90 2.55 8.88 1.79
C GLN A 90 3.81 8.15 1.30
N VAL A 91 3.99 6.88 1.70
CA VAL A 91 5.21 6.16 1.37
C VAL A 91 5.32 5.89 -0.14
N VAL A 92 4.23 5.56 -0.82
CA VAL A 92 4.23 5.37 -2.28
C VAL A 92 4.59 6.68 -2.99
N SER A 93 4.04 7.81 -2.55
CA SER A 93 4.35 9.13 -3.11
C SER A 93 5.83 9.48 -2.96
N GLU A 94 6.38 9.29 -1.76
CA GLU A 94 7.80 9.54 -1.48
C GLU A 94 8.71 8.67 -2.35
N LYS A 95 8.42 7.36 -2.45
CA LYS A 95 9.21 6.44 -3.26
C LYS A 95 9.17 6.75 -4.75
N LEU A 96 8.05 7.25 -5.26
CA LEU A 96 7.95 7.66 -6.67
C LEU A 96 8.65 8.98 -6.97
N GLN A 97 8.65 9.93 -6.02
CA GLN A 97 9.45 11.15 -6.14
C GLN A 97 10.95 10.83 -6.13
N LEU A 98 11.37 9.89 -5.28
CA LEU A 98 12.76 9.42 -5.20
C LEU A 98 13.20 8.62 -6.43
N SER A 99 12.29 7.90 -7.13
CA SER A 99 12.63 7.14 -8.33
C SER A 99 12.70 7.97 -9.62
N GLY A 100 12.55 9.30 -9.53
CA GLY A 100 12.71 10.20 -10.67
C GLY A 100 11.49 10.28 -11.59
N ALA A 101 10.31 9.85 -11.15
CA ALA A 101 9.04 10.19 -11.80
C ALA A 101 8.75 11.68 -11.59
N LYS A 102 9.49 12.54 -12.30
CA LYS A 102 9.36 13.99 -12.22
C LYS A 102 7.94 14.35 -12.67
N PRO A 103 7.19 15.15 -11.90
CA PRO A 103 5.92 15.67 -12.38
C PRO A 103 6.19 16.48 -13.65
N ALA A 104 5.51 16.12 -14.74
CA ALA A 104 5.51 16.95 -15.93
C ALA A 104 4.89 18.29 -15.52
N THR A 105 5.71 19.33 -15.47
CA THR A 105 5.29 20.71 -15.28
C THR A 105 4.30 21.05 -16.39
N VAL A 106 3.05 21.32 -16.01
CA VAL A 106 2.09 22.02 -16.88
C VAL A 106 2.40 23.50 -16.83
#